data_AF-A0A7C1EV64-F1
#
_entry.id   AF-A0A7C1EV64-F1
#
_cell.length_a   1.000
_cell.length_b   1.000
_cell.length_c   1.000
_cell.angle_alpha   90.00
_cell.angle_beta   90.00
_cell.angle_gamma   90.00
#
_symmetry.space_group_name_H-M   'P 1'
#
loop_
_entity.id
_entity.type
_entity.pdbx_description
1 polymer ?
#
loop_
_entity_poly.entity_id
_entity_poly.type
_entity_poly.pdbx_seq_one_letter_code
_entity_poly.pdbx_strand_id
1 'polypeptide(L)'
;MIKKIIISLFAIVLLAFNLYAEKKVFFEKNTSIVNKKDEKISPLEKLGIEIVSLRLTAYGKLIDLRYKVIDEHRASIIFNPKVKPYLLDPRTGYKYYIPNTPKVGSLRSYGTPIKNRVYFMLFGNNGSLKKGSIINIAIGDTVIENLVIE
;
A
#
# COMPACT_ATOMS: atom_id res chain seq x y z
N MET A 1 -71.16 10.13 -5.75
CA MET A 1 -70.09 11.02 -5.27
C MET A 1 -68.85 10.27 -4.77
N ILE A 2 -69.01 9.19 -3.99
CA ILE A 2 -67.92 8.46 -3.31
C ILE A 2 -66.85 7.85 -4.26
N LYS A 3 -67.24 7.31 -5.42
CA LYS A 3 -66.26 6.71 -6.38
C LYS A 3 -65.25 7.71 -6.95
N LYS A 4 -65.63 8.98 -7.16
CA LYS A 4 -64.70 10.02 -7.65
C LYS A 4 -63.66 10.41 -6.60
N ILE A 5 -64.05 10.40 -5.32
CA ILE A 5 -63.16 10.68 -4.19
C ILE A 5 -62.13 9.55 -4.03
N ILE A 6 -62.55 8.29 -4.17
CA ILE A 6 -61.65 7.13 -4.07
C ILE A 6 -60.60 7.12 -5.20
N ILE A 7 -61.00 7.42 -6.44
CA ILE A 7 -60.08 7.48 -7.59
C ILE A 7 -59.07 8.62 -7.42
N SER A 8 -59.51 9.78 -6.92
CA SER A 8 -58.63 10.92 -6.65
C SER A 8 -57.62 10.63 -5.54
N LEU A 9 -58.03 9.93 -4.48
CA LEU A 9 -57.13 9.59 -3.37
C LEU A 9 -56.06 8.58 -3.82
N PHE A 10 -56.45 7.62 -4.65
CA PHE A 10 -55.54 6.61 -5.19
C PHE A 10 -54.48 7.23 -6.12
N ALA A 11 -54.85 8.23 -6.93
CA ALA A 11 -53.90 8.95 -7.78
C ALA A 11 -52.82 9.71 -7.00
N ILE A 12 -53.18 10.32 -5.86
CA ILE A 12 -52.24 11.03 -4.99
C ILE A 12 -51.24 10.06 -4.35
N VAL A 13 -51.72 8.90 -3.90
CA VAL A 13 -50.85 7.85 -3.34
C VAL A 13 -49.89 7.32 -4.40
N LEU A 14 -50.35 7.11 -5.63
CA LEU A 14 -49.50 6.64 -6.73
C LEU A 14 -48.43 7.66 -7.11
N LEU A 15 -48.77 8.96 -7.10
CA LEU A 15 -47.82 10.04 -7.36
C LEU A 15 -46.75 10.13 -6.27
N ALA A 16 -47.15 10.03 -5.01
CA ALA A 16 -46.24 10.02 -3.86
C ALA A 16 -45.32 8.80 -3.88
N PHE A 17 -45.84 7.63 -4.30
CA PHE A 17 -45.05 6.42 -4.43
C PHE A 17 -43.98 6.54 -5.52
N ASN A 18 -44.32 7.14 -6.67
CA ASN A 18 -43.35 7.40 -7.74
C ASN A 18 -42.25 8.40 -7.30
N LEU A 19 -42.63 9.50 -6.65
CA LEU A 19 -41.68 10.47 -6.09
C LEU A 19 -40.74 9.85 -5.05
N TYR A 20 -41.26 8.95 -4.21
CA TYR A 20 -40.46 8.21 -3.23
C TYR A 20 -39.49 7.23 -3.91
N ALA A 21 -39.95 6.53 -4.96
CA ALA A 21 -39.14 5.58 -5.70
C ALA A 21 -37.96 6.25 -6.42
N GLU A 22 -38.19 7.39 -7.10
CA GLU A 22 -37.13 8.16 -7.75
C GLU A 22 -36.07 8.64 -6.74
N LYS A 23 -36.52 9.15 -5.59
CA LYS A 23 -35.61 9.62 -4.53
C LYS A 23 -34.79 8.48 -3.93
N LYS A 24 -35.36 7.29 -3.78
CA LYS A 24 -34.66 6.09 -3.29
C LYS A 24 -33.59 5.62 -4.28
N VAL A 25 -33.91 5.56 -5.57
CA VAL A 25 -32.95 5.16 -6.62
C VAL A 25 -31.80 6.16 -6.72
N PHE A 26 -32.07 7.45 -6.64
CA PHE A 26 -31.04 8.49 -6.61
C PHE A 26 -30.17 8.41 -5.35
N PHE A 27 -30.75 8.11 -4.19
CA PHE A 27 -30.03 7.96 -2.94
C PHE A 27 -29.14 6.71 -2.96
N GLU A 28 -29.63 5.54 -3.37
CA GLU A 28 -28.82 4.32 -3.54
C GLU A 28 -27.68 4.50 -4.54
N LYS A 29 -27.93 5.22 -5.64
CA LYS A 29 -26.89 5.52 -6.63
C LYS A 29 -25.80 6.42 -6.05
N ASN A 30 -26.16 7.42 -5.22
CA ASN A 30 -25.21 8.30 -4.52
C ASN A 30 -24.50 7.61 -3.33
N THR A 31 -25.17 6.73 -2.59
CA THR A 31 -24.54 5.91 -1.54
C THR A 31 -23.53 4.93 -2.16
N SER A 32 -23.78 4.45 -3.38
CA SER A 32 -22.82 3.62 -4.13
C SER A 32 -21.56 4.38 -4.58
N ILE A 33 -21.62 5.71 -4.76
CA ILE A 33 -20.46 6.57 -5.09
C ILE A 33 -19.70 7.00 -3.82
N VAL A 34 -20.38 7.01 -2.67
CA VAL A 34 -19.78 7.36 -1.37
C VAL A 34 -19.16 6.14 -0.66
N ASN A 35 -19.59 4.91 -0.98
CA ASN A 35 -19.04 3.66 -0.40
C ASN A 35 -17.82 3.06 -1.11
N LYS A 36 -17.13 3.82 -1.98
CA LYS A 36 -15.83 3.43 -2.57
C LYS A 36 -14.70 4.33 -2.05
N LYS A 37 -14.67 4.60 -0.74
CA LYS A 37 -13.74 5.54 -0.11
C LYS A 37 -13.14 5.10 1.24
N ASP A 38 -13.13 3.80 1.52
CA ASP A 38 -12.28 3.21 2.57
C ASP A 38 -11.39 2.09 1.99
N GLU A 39 -10.90 2.28 0.78
CA GLU A 39 -9.85 1.41 0.23
C GLU A 39 -8.54 1.76 0.96
N LYS A 40 -8.25 1.00 2.02
CA LYS A 40 -7.02 1.12 2.81
C LYS A 40 -5.83 1.00 1.86
N ILE A 41 -5.25 2.14 1.48
CA ILE A 41 -4.09 2.23 0.58
C ILE A 41 -3.01 1.24 1.06
N SER A 42 -2.57 0.36 0.15
CA SER A 42 -1.57 -0.64 0.51
C SER A 42 -0.25 0.03 0.94
N PRO A 43 0.57 -0.59 1.81
CA PRO A 43 1.85 -0.02 2.22
C PRO A 43 2.78 0.31 1.03
N LEU A 44 2.77 -0.53 -0.01
CA LEU A 44 3.55 -0.34 -1.23
C LEU A 44 3.06 0.88 -2.03
N GLU A 45 1.75 1.02 -2.15
CA GLU A 45 1.14 2.15 -2.83
C GLU A 45 1.37 3.48 -2.07
N LYS A 46 1.30 3.44 -0.73
CA LYS A 46 1.63 4.59 0.14
C LYS A 46 3.08 5.05 -0.07
N LEU A 47 3.98 4.10 -0.30
CA LEU A 47 5.40 4.34 -0.57
C LEU A 47 5.70 4.61 -2.04
N GLY A 48 4.73 4.48 -2.96
CA GLY A 48 4.93 4.72 -4.39
C GLY A 48 5.88 3.73 -5.05
N ILE A 49 5.94 2.48 -4.57
CA ILE A 49 6.83 1.45 -5.10
C ILE A 49 6.13 0.11 -5.36
N GLU A 50 6.76 -0.71 -6.18
CA GLU A 50 6.46 -2.11 -6.38
C GLU A 50 7.73 -2.93 -6.06
N ILE A 51 7.59 -4.01 -5.29
CA ILE A 51 8.73 -4.91 -5.03
C ILE A 51 8.98 -5.74 -6.29
N VAL A 52 10.22 -5.71 -6.76
CA VAL A 52 10.68 -6.49 -7.92
C VAL A 52 11.27 -7.81 -7.47
N SER A 53 12.05 -7.82 -6.39
CA SER A 53 12.58 -9.04 -5.81
C SER A 53 13.12 -8.81 -4.40
N LEU A 54 13.14 -9.86 -3.58
CA LEU A 54 13.82 -9.89 -2.28
C LEU A 54 14.65 -11.17 -2.17
N ARG A 55 15.98 -11.05 -2.25
CA ARG A 55 16.87 -12.21 -2.45
C ARG A 55 18.05 -12.24 -1.50
N LEU A 56 18.57 -13.43 -1.23
CA LEU A 56 19.90 -13.58 -0.62
C LEU A 56 20.99 -13.27 -1.64
N THR A 57 22.03 -12.58 -1.20
CA THR A 57 23.25 -12.34 -1.97
C THR A 57 24.48 -12.41 -1.06
N ALA A 58 25.68 -12.26 -1.63
CA ALA A 58 26.95 -12.31 -0.92
C ALA A 58 27.06 -13.52 0.02
N TYR A 59 26.83 -14.73 -0.50
CA TYR A 59 26.80 -15.98 0.27
C TYR A 59 25.84 -15.95 1.47
N GLY A 60 24.70 -15.28 1.30
CA GLY A 60 23.68 -15.12 2.33
C GLY A 60 24.03 -14.10 3.42
N LYS A 61 25.07 -13.29 3.24
CA LYS A 61 25.43 -12.22 4.17
C LYS A 61 24.71 -10.90 3.91
N LEU A 62 24.02 -10.79 2.78
CA LEU A 62 23.20 -9.63 2.45
C LEU A 62 21.84 -10.07 1.92
N ILE A 63 20.83 -9.24 2.16
CA ILE A 63 19.52 -9.32 1.51
C ILE A 63 19.43 -8.18 0.49
N ASP A 64 19.21 -8.52 -0.77
CA ASP A 64 19.02 -7.58 -1.88
C ASP A 64 17.53 -7.36 -2.13
N LEU A 65 17.04 -6.18 -1.74
CA LEU A 65 15.71 -5.69 -2.08
C LEU A 65 15.81 -4.86 -3.36
N ARG A 66 15.10 -5.30 -4.39
CA ARG A 66 14.86 -4.52 -5.61
C ARG A 66 13.43 -4.03 -5.64
N TYR A 67 13.26 -2.75 -5.97
CA TYR A 67 11.94 -2.14 -6.08
C TYR A 67 11.89 -1.17 -7.25
N LYS A 68 10.73 -1.07 -7.89
CA LYS A 68 10.44 -0.14 -8.98
C LYS A 68 9.65 1.03 -8.43
N VAL A 69 10.03 2.26 -8.77
CA VAL A 69 9.23 3.45 -8.43
C VAL A 69 8.02 3.53 -9.37
N ILE A 70 6.82 3.61 -8.81
CA ILE A 70 5.57 3.81 -9.55
C ILE A 70 5.00 5.22 -9.36
N ASP A 71 5.33 5.88 -8.24
CA ASP A 71 4.99 7.27 -7.93
C ASP A 71 6.19 7.97 -7.29
N GLU A 72 6.76 8.96 -7.97
CA GLU A 72 8.00 9.65 -7.56
C GLU A 72 7.82 10.48 -6.29
N HIS A 73 6.67 11.12 -6.14
CA HIS A 73 6.37 11.98 -5.00
C HIS A 73 6.28 11.15 -3.72
N ARG A 74 5.53 10.05 -3.75
CA ARG A 74 5.40 9.11 -2.63
C ARG A 74 6.73 8.40 -2.33
N ALA A 75 7.48 8.02 -3.36
CA ALA A 75 8.76 7.34 -3.20
C ALA A 75 9.87 8.24 -2.61
N SER A 76 9.72 9.56 -2.61
CA SER A 76 10.72 10.51 -2.10
C SER A 76 11.21 10.18 -0.67
N ILE A 77 10.34 9.66 0.20
CA ILE A 77 10.69 9.25 1.57
C ILE A 77 11.76 8.13 1.60
N ILE A 78 11.74 7.23 0.60
CA ILE A 78 12.69 6.14 0.43
C ILE A 78 14.07 6.65 0.00
N PHE A 79 14.18 7.89 -0.48
CA PHE A 79 15.46 8.49 -0.88
C PHE A 79 15.98 9.50 0.15
N ASN A 80 15.19 9.79 1.18
CA ASN A 80 15.60 10.67 2.27
C ASN A 80 16.68 9.97 3.14
N PRO A 81 17.88 10.55 3.29
CA PRO A 81 18.96 9.96 4.09
C PRO A 81 18.65 9.88 5.59
N LYS A 82 17.68 10.66 6.08
CA LYS A 82 17.24 10.61 7.49
C LYS A 82 16.38 9.38 7.79
N VAL A 83 15.75 8.80 6.77
CA VAL A 83 14.92 7.60 6.92
C VAL A 83 15.85 6.39 6.95
N LYS A 84 15.71 5.56 7.98
CA LYS A 84 16.51 4.36 8.23
C LYS A 84 15.67 3.10 8.07
N PRO A 85 15.49 2.59 6.84
CA PRO A 85 14.82 1.32 6.63
C PRO A 85 15.51 0.16 7.35
N TYR A 86 14.71 -0.81 7.78
CA TYR A 86 15.21 -2.08 8.31
C TYR A 86 14.26 -3.22 7.99
N LEU A 87 14.79 -4.44 7.89
CA LEU A 87 13.98 -5.65 7.90
C LEU A 87 13.72 -6.05 9.36
N LEU A 88 12.52 -6.53 9.64
CA LEU A 88 12.12 -7.10 10.91
C LEU A 88 11.76 -8.57 10.69
N ASP A 89 12.41 -9.46 11.42
CA ASP A 89 11.94 -10.85 11.52
C ASP A 89 10.82 -10.91 12.57
N PRO A 90 9.56 -11.16 12.17
CA PRO A 90 8.43 -11.17 13.11
C PRO A 90 8.51 -12.32 14.12
N ARG A 91 9.31 -13.36 13.87
CA ARG A 91 9.46 -14.52 14.76
C ARG A 91 10.40 -14.22 15.92
N THR A 92 11.45 -13.45 15.66
CA THR A 92 12.52 -13.18 16.64
C THR A 92 12.52 -11.74 17.14
N GLY A 93 11.85 -10.82 16.44
CA GLY A 93 11.93 -9.38 16.67
C GLY A 93 13.27 -8.76 16.22
N TYR A 94 14.18 -9.54 15.63
CA TYR A 94 15.50 -9.05 15.23
C TYR A 94 15.39 -8.10 14.04
N LYS A 95 16.17 -7.01 14.09
CA LYS A 95 16.19 -5.98 13.05
C LYS A 95 17.48 -6.04 12.24
N TYR A 96 17.34 -6.10 10.92
CA TYR A 96 18.44 -6.13 9.96
C TYR A 96 18.53 -4.78 9.26
N TYR A 97 19.63 -4.08 9.46
CA TYR A 97 19.83 -2.71 8.97
C TYR A 97 20.64 -2.67 7.68
N ILE A 98 20.53 -1.56 6.96
CA ILE A 98 21.40 -1.25 5.82
C ILE A 98 22.80 -0.96 6.35
N PRO A 99 23.84 -1.73 5.97
CA PRO A 99 25.20 -1.48 6.40
C PRO A 99 25.70 -0.12 5.88
N ASN A 100 26.45 0.60 6.70
CA ASN A 100 27.15 1.81 6.30
C ASN A 100 28.65 1.52 6.24
N THR A 101 29.24 1.63 5.06
CA THR A 101 30.67 1.34 4.85
C THR A 101 31.47 2.65 4.77
N PRO A 102 32.75 2.64 5.19
CA PRO A 102 33.58 3.86 5.17
C PRO A 102 33.77 4.48 3.78
N LYS A 103 33.75 3.67 2.71
CA LYS A 103 34.08 4.13 1.35
C LYS A 103 32.86 4.39 0.47
N VAL A 104 31.83 3.55 0.53
CA VAL A 104 30.66 3.65 -0.37
C VAL A 104 29.39 4.11 0.34
N GLY A 105 29.48 4.42 1.64
CA GLY A 105 28.33 4.86 2.43
C GLY A 105 27.34 3.73 2.69
N SER A 106 26.05 4.09 2.85
CA SER A 106 25.02 3.09 3.07
C SER A 106 24.66 2.39 1.77
N LEU A 107 24.51 1.08 1.82
CA LEU A 107 24.31 0.25 0.63
C LEU A 107 22.87 0.35 0.09
N ARG A 108 22.50 1.51 -0.44
CA ARG A 108 21.18 1.80 -1.02
C ARG A 108 21.30 2.80 -2.17
N SER A 109 20.23 2.93 -2.93
CA SER A 109 20.10 3.98 -3.94
C SER A 109 19.86 5.36 -3.32
N TYR A 110 20.39 6.39 -3.99
CA TYR A 110 20.28 7.80 -3.60
C TYR A 110 19.83 8.66 -4.79
N GLY A 111 19.49 9.93 -4.52
CA GLY A 111 19.11 10.92 -5.52
C GLY A 111 17.59 11.04 -5.68
N THR A 112 17.17 11.69 -6.76
CA THR A 112 15.75 11.90 -7.07
C THR A 112 15.13 10.60 -7.60
N PRO A 113 13.99 10.14 -7.06
CA PRO A 113 13.27 9.00 -7.60
C PRO A 113 12.80 9.28 -9.03
N ILE A 114 12.95 8.29 -9.92
CA ILE A 114 12.52 8.34 -11.32
C ILE A 114 11.49 7.23 -11.53
N LYS A 115 10.32 7.58 -12.06
CA LYS A 115 9.24 6.64 -12.34
C LYS A 115 9.70 5.53 -13.28
N ASN A 116 9.22 4.31 -13.03
CA ASN A 116 9.55 3.09 -13.76
C ASN A 116 11.02 2.65 -13.70
N ARG A 117 11.88 3.29 -12.91
CA ARG A 117 13.24 2.82 -12.66
C ARG A 117 13.28 1.85 -11.48
N VAL A 118 14.12 0.81 -11.61
CA VAL A 118 14.40 -0.15 -10.54
C VAL A 118 15.60 0.33 -9.73
N TYR A 119 15.45 0.30 -8.41
CA TYR A 119 16.43 0.70 -7.41
C TYR A 119 16.71 -0.45 -6.44
N PHE A 120 17.67 -0.24 -5.53
CA PHE A 120 18.09 -1.26 -4.59
C PHE A 120 18.31 -0.75 -3.16
N MET A 121 18.14 -1.67 -2.21
CA MET A 121 18.66 -1.59 -0.84
C MET A 121 19.26 -2.93 -0.44
N LEU A 122 20.46 -2.90 0.15
CA LEU A 122 21.11 -4.09 0.70
C LEU A 122 21.06 -4.05 2.23
N PHE A 123 20.51 -5.10 2.83
CA PHE A 123 20.44 -5.25 4.28
C PHE A 123 21.48 -6.27 4.74
N GLY A 124 22.12 -6.01 5.88
CA GLY A 124 23.05 -6.95 6.50
C GLY A 124 22.30 -8.18 7.00
N ASN A 125 22.80 -9.38 6.68
CA ASN A 125 22.32 -10.63 7.24
C ASN A 125 23.47 -11.30 7.99
N ASN A 126 23.28 -11.58 9.28
CA ASN A 126 24.27 -12.34 10.05
C ASN A 126 24.31 -13.83 9.64
N GLY A 127 23.32 -14.27 8.86
CA GLY A 127 23.18 -15.62 8.32
C GLY A 127 21.93 -16.34 8.82
N SER A 128 21.14 -15.72 9.71
CA SER A 128 19.88 -16.25 10.22
C SER A 128 18.77 -16.29 9.18
N LEU A 129 18.66 -15.26 8.33
CA LEU A 129 17.66 -15.23 7.26
C LEU A 129 18.08 -16.14 6.11
N LYS A 130 17.14 -16.97 5.63
CA LYS A 130 17.32 -17.94 4.55
C LYS A 130 16.24 -17.73 3.48
N LYS A 131 16.38 -18.42 2.35
CA LYS A 131 15.31 -18.56 1.37
C LYS A 131 14.06 -19.13 2.06
N GLY A 132 12.91 -18.54 1.80
CA GLY A 132 11.64 -18.87 2.45
C GLY A 132 11.41 -18.17 3.80
N SER A 133 12.38 -17.45 4.36
CA SER A 133 12.14 -16.63 5.55
C SER A 133 11.12 -15.54 5.26
N ILE A 134 10.17 -15.36 6.19
CA ILE A 134 9.17 -14.30 6.15
C ILE A 134 9.69 -13.12 6.95
N ILE A 135 9.64 -11.93 6.37
CA ILE A 135 10.09 -10.68 7.00
C ILE A 135 9.09 -9.56 6.76
N ASN A 136 9.21 -8.52 7.58
CA ASN A 136 8.56 -7.23 7.36
C ASN A 136 9.62 -6.18 7.03
N ILE A 137 9.28 -5.18 6.22
CA ILE A 137 10.16 -4.03 5.92
C ILE A 137 9.52 -2.80 6.54
N ALA A 138 10.25 -2.13 7.42
CA ALA A 138 9.85 -0.84 7.97
C ALA A 138 10.59 0.30 7.24
N ILE A 139 9.84 1.26 6.70
CA ILE A 139 10.34 2.47 6.03
C ILE A 139 9.58 3.68 6.58
N GLY A 140 10.24 4.46 7.44
CA GLY A 140 9.56 5.52 8.18
C GLY A 140 8.40 4.95 8.98
N ASP A 141 7.20 5.50 8.79
CA ASP A 141 5.98 5.07 9.47
C ASP A 141 5.17 4.01 8.67
N THR A 142 5.77 3.42 7.64
CA THR A 142 5.10 2.43 6.79
C THR A 142 5.79 1.08 6.93
N VAL A 143 4.99 0.04 7.19
CA VAL A 143 5.46 -1.33 7.30
C VAL A 143 4.85 -2.15 6.16
N ILE A 144 5.70 -2.83 5.41
CA ILE A 144 5.30 -3.84 4.41
C ILE A 144 5.48 -5.19 5.08
N GLU A 145 4.40 -5.96 5.21
CA GLU A 145 4.38 -7.19 6.00
C GLU A 145 4.47 -8.44 5.13
N ASN A 146 4.92 -9.55 5.73
CA ASN A 146 4.82 -10.90 5.20
C ASN A 146 5.50 -11.12 3.84
N LEU A 147 6.65 -10.46 3.62
CA LEU A 147 7.46 -10.68 2.43
C LEU A 147 8.32 -11.92 2.59
N VAL A 148 8.41 -12.72 1.54
CA VAL A 148 9.19 -13.95 1.50
C VAL A 148 10.50 -13.70 0.77
N ILE A 149 11.61 -14.16 1.34
CA ILE A 149 12.91 -14.15 0.67
C ILE A 149 12.94 -15.28 -0.36
N GLU A 150 13.18 -14.94 -1.62
CA GLU A 150 13.24 -15.86 -2.77
C GLU A 150 14.50 -16.73 -2.83
#